data_AF-A0A2E3L4J3-F1
#
_entry.id   AF-A0A2E3L4J3-F1
#
_cell.length_a   1.000
_cell.length_b   1.000
_cell.length_c   1.000
_cell.angle_alpha   90.00
_cell.angle_beta   90.00
_cell.angle_gamma   90.00
#
_symmetry.space_group_name_H-M   'P 1'
#
loop_
_entity.id
_entity.type
_entity.pdbx_description
1 polymer ?
#
loop_
_entity_poly.entity_id
_entity_poly.type
_entity_poly.pdbx_seq_one_letter_code
_entity_poly.pdbx_strand_id
1 'polypeptide(L)'
;MTCRGVLYLVWGQFDQSLLDRAIASVREFHPELPVEIARLGDDATLLDKAGMLDLTPFDETLFLDADTVVLGDLGFGFDKASRQGLACSICECPWARRYGGISGDIVEYNTGVLFFTRDAKPVFDAWKFRVRDIDSSIVFRSGDRLARMPLNDQAGFAMAIEDTGFNLFVLPYNWNFRPKWHKSWYGPLKIWHDYEPVPEPIRQRNADQAALNAIVDLSILRDE
;
A
#
# COMPACT_ATOMS: atom_id res chain seq x y z
N MET A 1 11.25 5.10 24.04
CA MET A 1 9.90 5.25 23.45
C MET A 1 10.06 4.88 21.99
N THR A 2 9.30 3.93 21.46
CA THR A 2 9.29 3.64 20.03
C THR A 2 8.61 4.80 19.30
N CYS A 3 9.24 5.30 18.24
CA CYS A 3 8.67 6.38 17.43
C CYS A 3 7.83 5.76 16.29
N ARG A 4 6.50 5.91 16.34
CA ARG A 4 5.58 5.58 15.24
C ARG A 4 5.45 6.78 14.30
N GLY A 5 5.36 6.56 13.00
CA GLY A 5 5.12 7.64 12.06
C GLY A 5 4.76 7.19 10.65
N VAL A 6 4.39 8.15 9.82
CA VAL A 6 4.00 7.94 8.42
C VAL A 6 5.09 8.45 7.49
N LEU A 7 5.45 7.64 6.51
CA LEU A 7 6.42 7.97 5.46
C LEU A 7 5.72 8.06 4.11
N TYR A 8 5.95 9.17 3.41
CA TYR A 8 5.65 9.32 1.99
C TYR A 8 6.94 9.42 1.19
N LEU A 9 6.95 8.81 0.00
CA LEU A 9 8.04 8.94 -0.97
C LEU A 9 7.54 9.75 -2.17
N VAL A 10 8.28 10.78 -2.57
CA VAL A 10 7.99 11.57 -3.77
C VAL A 10 9.24 11.80 -4.60
N TRP A 11 9.09 11.91 -5.91
CA TRP A 11 10.20 12.12 -6.85
C TRP A 11 9.73 12.83 -8.12
N GLY A 12 10.67 13.46 -8.83
CA GLY A 12 10.41 14.16 -10.08
C GLY A 12 9.25 15.17 -10.00
N GLN A 13 8.46 15.24 -11.07
CA GLN A 13 7.20 15.99 -11.07
C GLN A 13 6.09 15.09 -10.53
N PHE A 14 5.64 15.36 -9.30
CA PHE A 14 4.51 14.67 -8.68
C PHE A 14 3.37 15.64 -8.41
N ASP A 15 2.15 15.10 -8.27
CA ASP A 15 0.98 15.90 -7.95
C ASP A 15 0.96 16.21 -6.44
N GLN A 16 1.30 17.46 -6.10
CA GLN A 16 1.28 17.95 -4.72
C GLN A 16 -0.12 17.86 -4.10
N SER A 17 -1.20 17.99 -4.88
CA SER A 17 -2.57 17.94 -4.36
C SER A 17 -2.96 16.55 -3.85
N LEU A 18 -2.44 15.48 -4.49
CA LEU A 18 -2.62 14.10 -4.02
C LEU A 18 -1.91 13.90 -2.68
N LEU A 19 -0.64 14.32 -2.58
CA LEU A 19 0.11 14.22 -1.33
C LEU A 19 -0.57 15.01 -0.19
N ASP A 20 -1.01 16.23 -0.46
CA ASP A 20 -1.70 17.06 0.54
C ASP A 20 -2.99 16.40 1.02
N ARG A 21 -3.76 15.79 0.11
CA ARG A 21 -4.96 15.01 0.41
C ARG A 21 -4.64 13.79 1.30
N ALA A 22 -3.60 13.03 0.95
CA ALA A 22 -3.18 11.87 1.72
C ALA A 22 -2.76 12.28 3.15
N ILE A 23 -1.92 13.31 3.28
CA ILE A 23 -1.49 13.85 4.57
C ILE A 23 -2.67 14.38 5.39
N ALA A 24 -3.61 15.09 4.77
CA ALA A 24 -4.80 15.60 5.45
C ALA A 24 -5.63 14.45 6.05
N SER A 25 -5.80 13.35 5.30
CA SER A 25 -6.54 12.17 5.79
C SER A 25 -5.83 11.47 6.95
N VAL A 26 -4.49 11.41 6.95
CA VAL A 26 -3.74 10.92 8.11
C VAL A 26 -3.99 11.81 9.32
N ARG A 27 -3.91 13.12 9.18
CA ARG A 27 -4.11 14.07 10.28
C ARG A 27 -5.52 14.06 10.86
N GLU A 28 -6.51 13.68 10.05
CA GLU A 28 -7.90 13.54 10.48
C GLU A 28 -8.07 12.40 11.50
N PHE A 29 -7.45 11.25 11.26
CA PHE A 29 -7.60 10.06 12.10
C PHE A 29 -6.45 9.83 13.10
N HIS A 30 -5.28 10.38 12.78
CA HIS A 30 -4.03 10.20 13.51
C HIS A 30 -3.23 11.52 13.64
N PRO A 31 -3.80 12.56 14.28
CA PRO A 31 -3.10 13.84 14.46
C PRO A 31 -1.82 13.72 15.29
N GLU A 32 -1.66 12.63 16.05
CA GLU A 32 -0.48 12.31 16.85
C GLU A 32 0.69 11.76 16.04
N LEU A 33 0.46 11.22 14.84
CA LEU A 33 1.51 10.58 14.06
C LEU A 33 2.34 11.65 13.31
N PRO A 34 3.65 11.71 13.54
CA PRO A 34 4.54 12.52 12.69
C PRO A 34 4.52 12.00 11.25
N VAL A 35 4.67 12.93 10.31
CA VAL A 35 4.71 12.64 8.87
C VAL A 35 6.07 13.06 8.32
N GLU A 36 6.78 12.11 7.72
CA GLU A 36 8.02 12.34 6.98
C GLU A 36 7.74 12.26 5.47
N ILE A 37 8.36 13.16 4.70
CA ILE A 37 8.27 13.18 3.24
C ILE A 37 9.68 13.03 2.69
N ALA A 38 10.04 11.80 2.30
CA ALA A 38 11.30 11.52 1.64
C ALA A 38 11.22 11.95 0.16
N ARG A 39 11.99 12.99 -0.19
CA ARG A 39 12.12 13.48 -1.55
C ARG A 39 13.32 12.81 -2.22
N LEU A 40 13.07 11.99 -3.23
CA LEU A 40 14.12 11.34 -4.03
C LEU A 40 14.52 12.23 -5.21
N GLY A 41 15.66 11.90 -5.84
CA GLY A 41 16.16 12.64 -7.01
C GLY A 41 15.27 12.48 -8.24
N ASP A 42 15.47 13.35 -9.24
CA ASP A 42 14.66 13.39 -10.46
C ASP A 42 14.73 12.11 -11.30
N ASP A 43 15.83 11.36 -11.20
CA ASP A 43 16.03 10.08 -11.89
C ASP A 43 15.42 8.88 -11.14
N ALA A 44 14.81 9.10 -9.97
CA ALA A 44 14.18 8.04 -9.21
C ALA A 44 12.94 7.50 -9.94
N THR A 45 12.66 6.24 -9.68
CA THR A 45 11.60 5.46 -10.29
C THR A 45 10.75 4.80 -9.21
N LEU A 46 9.68 4.16 -9.65
CA LEU A 46 8.83 3.35 -8.76
C LEU A 46 9.64 2.28 -8.00
N LEU A 47 10.73 1.76 -8.58
CA LEU A 47 11.57 0.73 -7.97
C LEU A 47 12.35 1.21 -6.75
N ASP A 48 12.59 2.52 -6.64
CA ASP A 48 13.34 3.12 -5.52
C ASP A 48 12.56 3.07 -4.20
N LYS A 49 11.25 2.75 -4.25
CA LYS A 49 10.46 2.37 -3.07
C LYS A 49 11.10 1.27 -2.23
N ALA A 50 11.83 0.34 -2.86
CA ALA A 50 12.52 -0.72 -2.14
C ALA A 50 13.53 -0.21 -1.10
N GLY A 51 13.98 1.04 -1.21
CA GLY A 51 14.87 1.70 -0.24
C GLY A 51 14.19 2.36 0.95
N MET A 52 12.86 2.34 1.08
CA MET A 52 12.15 3.15 2.08
C MET A 52 12.52 2.85 3.55
N LEU A 53 12.96 1.63 3.87
CA LEU A 53 13.44 1.31 5.22
C LEU A 53 14.66 2.14 5.63
N ASP A 54 15.51 2.52 4.67
CA ASP A 54 16.70 3.33 4.92
C ASP A 54 16.34 4.84 5.04
N LEU A 55 15.12 5.22 4.66
CA LEU A 55 14.65 6.61 4.62
C LEU A 55 13.78 6.98 5.82
N THR A 56 13.13 6.00 6.46
CA THR A 56 12.23 6.29 7.59
C THR A 56 13.01 6.71 8.85
N PRO A 57 12.60 7.79 9.54
CA PRO A 57 13.15 8.15 10.85
C PRO A 57 12.45 7.40 12.00
N PHE A 58 11.47 6.54 11.70
CA PHE A 58 10.59 5.89 12.68
C PHE A 58 11.03 4.45 12.97
N ASP A 59 10.75 3.97 14.18
CA ASP A 59 10.96 2.56 14.56
C ASP A 59 9.85 1.67 14.00
N GLU A 60 8.63 2.21 13.98
CA GLU A 60 7.42 1.61 13.43
C GLU A 60 6.86 2.57 12.36
N THR A 61 6.92 2.15 11.10
CA THR A 61 6.60 3.01 9.95
C THR A 61 5.34 2.53 9.26
N LEU A 62 4.46 3.46 8.93
CA LEU A 62 3.43 3.29 7.91
C LEU A 62 3.90 4.01 6.64
N PHE A 63 4.22 3.26 5.58
CA PHE A 63 4.37 3.82 4.25
C PHE A 63 3.01 3.87 3.54
N LEU A 64 2.74 5.01 2.90
CA LEU A 64 1.56 5.23 2.07
C LEU A 64 1.96 5.78 0.71
N ASP A 65 1.34 5.24 -0.34
CA ASP A 65 1.33 5.91 -1.64
C ASP A 65 0.57 7.23 -1.56
N ALA A 66 1.00 8.21 -2.36
CA ALA A 66 0.46 9.57 -2.31
C ALA A 66 -1.00 9.67 -2.80
N ASP A 67 -1.51 8.65 -3.49
CA ASP A 67 -2.91 8.54 -3.92
C ASP A 67 -3.79 7.78 -2.91
N THR A 68 -3.31 7.54 -1.69
CA THR A 68 -4.12 6.94 -0.63
C THR A 68 -4.90 7.97 0.19
N VAL A 69 -5.99 7.52 0.80
CA VAL A 69 -6.82 8.28 1.76
C VAL A 69 -7.14 7.38 2.94
N VAL A 70 -6.75 7.80 4.15
CA VAL A 70 -7.10 7.15 5.42
C VAL A 70 -8.55 7.44 5.75
N LEU A 71 -9.27 6.39 6.14
CA LEU A 71 -10.72 6.41 6.42
C LEU A 71 -11.08 5.88 7.81
N GLY A 72 -10.09 5.62 8.66
CA GLY A 72 -10.31 5.14 10.02
C GLY A 72 -9.02 4.86 10.77
N ASP A 73 -9.16 4.46 12.03
CA ASP A 73 -8.03 4.08 12.89
C ASP A 73 -7.20 2.92 12.30
N LEU A 74 -5.89 3.17 12.22
CA LEU A 74 -4.85 2.30 11.68
C LEU A 74 -3.98 1.63 12.76
N GLY A 75 -4.25 1.84 14.05
CA GLY A 75 -3.45 1.30 15.17
C GLY A 75 -3.24 -0.22 15.08
N PHE A 76 -4.26 -0.97 14.63
CA PHE A 76 -4.14 -2.40 14.41
C PHE A 76 -3.04 -2.77 13.39
N GLY A 77 -2.86 -2.00 12.32
CA GLY A 77 -1.80 -2.24 11.33
C GLY A 77 -0.40 -2.12 11.95
N PHE A 78 -0.19 -1.08 12.76
CA PHE A 78 1.05 -0.91 13.53
C PHE A 78 1.28 -2.08 14.50
N ASP A 79 0.25 -2.49 15.24
CA ASP A 79 0.38 -3.59 16.20
C ASP A 79 0.71 -4.93 15.52
N LYS A 80 0.27 -5.14 14.28
CA LYS A 80 0.63 -6.33 13.49
C LYS A 80 2.05 -6.27 12.99
N ALA A 81 2.48 -5.13 12.42
CA ALA A 81 3.86 -4.94 12.03
C ALA A 81 4.83 -5.04 13.21
N SER A 82 4.49 -4.49 14.37
CA SER A 82 5.31 -4.60 15.59
C SER A 82 5.54 -6.06 16.03
N ARG A 83 4.58 -6.96 15.78
CA ARG A 83 4.69 -8.39 16.13
C ARG A 83 5.37 -9.25 15.07
N GLN A 84 5.24 -8.88 13.79
CA GLN A 84 5.67 -9.71 12.66
C GLN A 84 6.71 -9.05 11.77
N GLY A 85 7.19 -7.86 12.13
CA GLY A 85 8.09 -7.01 11.36
C GLY A 85 7.43 -6.30 10.17
N LEU A 86 6.41 -6.90 9.53
CA LEU A 86 5.78 -6.38 8.32
C LEU A 86 4.29 -6.75 8.26
N ALA A 87 3.45 -5.81 7.83
CA ALA A 87 2.05 -6.05 7.52
C ALA A 87 1.61 -5.27 6.27
N CYS A 88 0.93 -5.94 5.34
CA CYS A 88 0.39 -5.33 4.12
C CYS A 88 -0.78 -6.15 3.56
N SER A 89 -1.43 -5.64 2.51
CA SER A 89 -2.55 -6.33 1.85
C SER A 89 -2.08 -7.11 0.62
N ILE A 90 -2.75 -8.22 0.34
CA ILE A 90 -2.63 -8.92 -0.94
C ILE A 90 -3.03 -7.96 -2.08
N CYS A 91 -2.34 -8.03 -3.21
CA CYS A 91 -2.67 -7.28 -4.42
C CYS A 91 -4.01 -7.75 -4.99
N GLU A 92 -4.78 -6.84 -5.60
CA GLU A 92 -6.05 -7.19 -6.25
C GLU A 92 -5.88 -8.29 -7.30
N CYS A 93 -4.70 -8.33 -7.94
CA CYS A 93 -4.24 -9.46 -8.73
C CYS A 93 -3.15 -10.16 -7.91
N PRO A 94 -3.46 -11.25 -7.17
CA PRO A 94 -2.52 -11.89 -6.26
C PRO A 94 -1.48 -12.77 -6.98
N TRP A 95 -1.38 -12.71 -8.31
CA TRP A 95 -0.59 -13.64 -9.13
C TRP A 95 0.66 -12.96 -9.68
N ALA A 96 1.77 -13.11 -8.95
CA ALA A 96 3.06 -12.51 -9.35
C ALA A 96 3.60 -13.09 -10.67
N ARG A 97 3.15 -14.28 -11.10
CA ARG A 97 3.53 -14.83 -12.42
C ARG A 97 3.06 -14.00 -13.63
N ARG A 98 2.30 -12.92 -13.41
CA ARG A 98 1.95 -11.96 -14.46
C ARG A 98 3.14 -11.09 -14.91
N TYR A 99 4.21 -11.06 -14.11
CA TYR A 99 5.49 -10.41 -14.44
C TYR A 99 6.43 -11.37 -15.18
N GLY A 100 7.48 -10.82 -15.80
CA GLY A 100 8.51 -11.62 -16.43
C GLY A 100 9.43 -12.28 -15.40
N GLY A 101 9.79 -13.55 -15.60
CA GLY A 101 10.77 -14.25 -14.76
C GLY A 101 10.24 -14.80 -13.43
N ILE A 102 8.94 -14.67 -13.15
CA ILE A 102 8.30 -15.25 -11.96
C ILE A 102 7.44 -16.45 -12.38
N SER A 103 7.52 -17.55 -11.63
CA SER A 103 6.80 -18.79 -11.91
C SER A 103 6.05 -19.31 -10.67
N GLY A 104 5.15 -20.27 -10.87
CA GLY A 104 4.35 -20.85 -9.79
C GLY A 104 3.25 -19.92 -9.28
N ASP A 105 2.86 -20.15 -8.02
CA ASP A 105 1.74 -19.47 -7.35
C ASP A 105 2.23 -18.42 -6.33
N ILE A 106 3.37 -17.78 -6.62
CA ILE A 106 3.93 -16.72 -5.78
C ILE A 106 2.93 -15.59 -5.66
N VAL A 107 2.69 -15.17 -4.41
CA VAL A 107 1.66 -14.19 -4.07
C VAL A 107 2.18 -12.77 -4.29
N GLU A 108 1.42 -11.99 -5.04
CA GLU A 108 1.65 -10.55 -5.19
C GLU A 108 0.96 -9.78 -4.06
N TYR A 109 1.69 -8.84 -3.45
CA TYR A 109 1.19 -7.94 -2.42
C TYR A 109 1.17 -6.51 -2.95
N ASN A 110 0.19 -5.72 -2.52
CA ASN A 110 0.17 -4.30 -2.88
C ASN A 110 1.10 -3.52 -1.95
N THR A 111 2.05 -2.78 -2.53
CA THR A 111 3.09 -2.04 -1.79
C THR A 111 2.72 -0.59 -1.49
N GLY A 112 1.53 -0.13 -1.90
CA GLY A 112 1.06 1.23 -1.62
C GLY A 112 0.63 1.46 -0.18
N VAL A 113 0.53 0.40 0.63
CA VAL A 113 0.30 0.48 2.08
C VAL A 113 1.15 -0.59 2.76
N LEU A 114 2.20 -0.18 3.46
CA LEU A 114 3.09 -1.08 4.21
C LEU A 114 3.25 -0.58 5.64
N PHE A 115 2.93 -1.42 6.62
CA PHE A 115 3.34 -1.20 8.01
C PHE A 115 4.58 -2.04 8.27
N PHE A 116 5.65 -1.46 8.79
CA PHE A 116 6.90 -2.20 9.01
C PHE A 116 7.73 -1.68 10.16
N THR A 117 8.60 -2.54 10.68
CA THR A 117 9.68 -2.22 11.62
C THR A 117 11.03 -2.54 11.00
N ARG A 118 12.12 -2.29 11.75
CA ARG A 118 13.46 -2.73 11.38
C ARG A 118 13.60 -4.25 11.26
N ASP A 119 12.70 -5.04 11.83
CA ASP A 119 12.73 -6.50 11.73
C ASP A 119 12.42 -6.99 10.31
N ALA A 120 11.76 -6.16 9.48
CA ALA A 120 11.56 -6.45 8.06
C ALA A 120 12.81 -6.24 7.19
N LYS A 121 13.96 -5.85 7.77
CA LYS A 121 15.19 -5.59 7.01
C LYS A 121 15.57 -6.68 5.99
N PRO A 122 15.48 -7.99 6.30
CA PRO A 122 15.79 -9.02 5.32
C PRO A 122 14.94 -8.92 4.04
N VAL A 123 13.65 -8.58 4.16
CA VAL A 123 12.75 -8.36 3.04
C VAL A 123 13.18 -7.14 2.24
N PHE A 124 13.46 -6.01 2.89
CA PHE A 124 13.88 -4.79 2.19
C PHE A 124 15.24 -4.95 1.48
N ASP A 125 16.18 -5.67 2.08
CA ASP A 125 17.45 -5.99 1.43
C ASP A 125 17.26 -6.87 0.18
N ALA A 126 16.43 -7.91 0.28
CA ALA A 126 16.08 -8.76 -0.86
C ALA A 126 15.28 -7.99 -1.92
N TRP A 127 14.37 -7.10 -1.51
CA TRP A 127 13.57 -6.28 -2.42
C TRP A 127 14.45 -5.36 -3.25
N LYS A 128 15.40 -4.65 -2.61
CA LYS A 128 16.41 -3.81 -3.30
C LYS A 128 17.21 -4.58 -4.35
N PHE A 129 17.50 -5.85 -4.10
CA PHE A 129 18.16 -6.72 -5.07
C PHE A 129 17.19 -7.10 -6.21
N ARG A 130 15.99 -7.58 -5.88
CA ARG A 130 15.04 -8.13 -6.86
C ARG A 130 14.44 -7.12 -7.82
N VAL A 131 14.26 -5.87 -7.41
CA VAL A 131 13.81 -4.82 -8.33
C VAL A 131 14.78 -4.59 -9.50
N ARG A 132 16.05 -5.00 -9.38
CA ARG A 132 17.07 -4.90 -10.44
C ARG A 132 17.22 -6.17 -11.27
N ASP A 133 16.76 -7.30 -10.75
CA ASP A 133 16.99 -8.64 -11.29
C ASP A 133 15.81 -9.13 -12.15
N ILE A 134 14.61 -8.61 -11.90
CA ILE A 134 13.36 -9.11 -12.49
C ILE A 134 12.81 -8.13 -13.52
N ASP A 135 12.30 -8.67 -14.64
CA ASP A 135 11.45 -7.90 -15.55
C ASP A 135 10.09 -7.65 -14.89
N SER A 136 9.98 -6.51 -14.22
CA SER A 136 8.77 -6.06 -13.53
C SER A 136 7.72 -5.43 -14.45
N SER A 137 7.92 -5.47 -15.76
CA SER A 137 6.93 -4.92 -16.68
C SER A 137 5.66 -5.78 -16.72
N ILE A 138 4.50 -5.13 -16.83
CA ILE A 138 3.19 -5.79 -16.94
C ILE A 138 2.56 -5.44 -18.27
N VAL A 139 2.06 -6.45 -18.97
CA VAL A 139 1.13 -6.24 -20.09
C VAL A 139 -0.29 -6.47 -19.58
N PHE A 140 -1.17 -5.49 -19.80
CA PHE A 140 -2.56 -5.55 -19.36
C PHE A 140 -3.51 -5.01 -20.43
N ARG A 141 -4.79 -5.37 -20.33
CA ARG A 141 -5.84 -4.84 -21.20
C ARG A 141 -6.32 -3.48 -20.68
N SER A 142 -6.37 -2.51 -21.57
CA SER A 142 -6.98 -1.20 -21.36
C SER A 142 -8.06 -1.01 -22.44
N GLY A 143 -9.30 -1.38 -22.11
CA GLY A 143 -10.35 -1.59 -23.09
C GLY A 143 -9.94 -2.65 -24.13
N ASP A 144 -10.07 -2.31 -25.41
CA ASP A 144 -9.72 -3.20 -26.53
C ASP A 144 -8.21 -3.23 -26.84
N ARG A 145 -7.39 -2.41 -26.18
CA ARG A 145 -5.95 -2.29 -26.45
C ARG A 145 -5.12 -2.99 -25.38
N LEU A 146 -3.94 -3.48 -25.78
CA LEU A 146 -2.90 -3.86 -24.84
C LEU A 146 -2.09 -2.62 -24.46
N ALA A 147 -1.86 -2.46 -23.17
CA ALA A 147 -0.97 -1.46 -22.61
C ALA A 147 0.17 -2.17 -21.87
N ARG A 148 1.30 -1.48 -21.70
CA ARG A 148 2.45 -1.96 -20.93
C ARG A 148 2.82 -0.96 -19.85
N MET A 149 2.88 -1.42 -18.61
CA MET A 149 3.55 -0.71 -17.52
C MET A 149 5.01 -1.15 -17.54
N PRO A 150 5.99 -0.24 -17.70
CA PRO A 150 7.38 -0.63 -17.89
C PRO A 150 8.06 -1.13 -16.62
N LEU A 151 7.71 -0.58 -15.45
CA LEU A 151 8.32 -0.91 -14.16
C LEU A 151 7.24 -1.04 -13.10
N ASN A 152 7.40 -1.99 -12.18
CA ASN A 152 6.49 -2.19 -11.07
C ASN A 152 7.23 -2.74 -9.84
N ASP A 153 7.17 -2.04 -8.72
CA ASP A 153 7.92 -2.39 -7.52
C ASP A 153 7.40 -3.66 -6.82
N GLN A 154 6.12 -4.02 -7.03
CA GLN A 154 5.48 -5.17 -6.40
C GLN A 154 6.06 -6.52 -6.87
N ALA A 155 6.58 -6.60 -8.10
CA ALA A 155 7.21 -7.83 -8.62
C ALA A 155 8.44 -8.22 -7.79
N GLY A 156 9.32 -7.24 -7.54
CA GLY A 156 10.50 -7.43 -6.70
C GLY A 156 10.12 -7.71 -5.25
N PHE A 157 9.04 -7.09 -4.75
CA PHE A 157 8.57 -7.30 -3.38
C PHE A 157 8.03 -8.71 -3.18
N ALA A 158 7.21 -9.21 -4.11
CA ALA A 158 6.68 -10.58 -4.07
C ALA A 158 7.80 -11.62 -3.98
N MET A 159 8.84 -11.44 -4.81
CA MET A 159 10.02 -12.32 -4.77
C MET A 159 10.84 -12.16 -3.49
N ALA A 160 10.95 -10.95 -2.95
CA ALA A 160 11.63 -10.75 -1.67
C ALA A 160 10.94 -11.48 -0.52
N ILE A 161 9.61 -11.50 -0.48
CA ILE A 161 8.84 -12.29 0.49
C ILE A 161 9.11 -13.78 0.29
N GLU A 162 9.04 -14.27 -0.94
CA GLU A 162 9.29 -15.68 -1.26
C GLU A 162 10.71 -16.12 -0.89
N ASP A 163 11.72 -15.38 -1.32
CA ASP A 163 13.14 -15.72 -1.12
C ASP A 163 13.54 -15.76 0.36
N THR A 164 12.94 -14.89 1.16
CA THR A 164 13.26 -14.77 2.59
C THR A 164 12.41 -15.70 3.45
N GLY A 165 11.32 -16.25 2.91
CA GLY A 165 10.32 -16.99 3.68
C GLY A 165 9.69 -16.16 4.80
N PHE A 166 9.65 -14.84 4.65
CA PHE A 166 9.26 -13.92 5.73
C PHE A 166 7.76 -14.02 6.02
N ASN A 167 7.42 -14.29 7.29
CA ASN A 167 6.03 -14.47 7.73
C ASN A 167 5.36 -13.13 8.09
N LEU A 168 5.02 -12.34 7.07
CA LEU A 168 4.30 -11.07 7.26
C LEU A 168 2.86 -11.27 7.76
N PHE A 169 2.26 -10.22 8.32
CA PHE A 169 0.82 -10.21 8.56
C PHE A 169 0.07 -9.75 7.31
N VAL A 170 -0.84 -10.60 6.80
CA VAL A 170 -1.71 -10.22 5.69
C VAL A 170 -2.92 -9.45 6.20
N LEU A 171 -2.97 -8.16 5.92
CA LEU A 171 -4.15 -7.32 6.15
C LEU A 171 -5.23 -7.65 5.11
N PRO A 172 -6.53 -7.62 5.50
CA PRO A 172 -7.61 -7.74 4.54
C PRO A 172 -7.63 -6.52 3.60
N TYR A 173 -8.14 -6.70 2.38
CA TYR A 173 -8.08 -5.68 1.33
C TYR A 173 -8.80 -4.35 1.66
N ASN A 174 -9.62 -4.29 2.72
CA ASN A 174 -10.18 -3.02 3.20
C ASN A 174 -9.12 -2.09 3.84
N TRP A 175 -7.89 -2.58 4.07
CA TRP A 175 -6.70 -1.82 4.47
C TRP A 175 -5.88 -1.30 3.28
N ASN A 176 -6.28 -1.62 2.05
CA ASN A 176 -5.68 -1.10 0.83
C ASN A 176 -6.70 -1.26 -0.30
N PHE A 177 -7.86 -0.60 -0.14
CA PHE A 177 -9.01 -0.83 -1.01
C PHE A 177 -8.86 -0.05 -2.31
N ARG A 178 -8.75 -0.78 -3.42
CA ARG A 178 -8.60 -0.20 -4.76
C ARG A 178 -9.93 -0.26 -5.53
N PRO A 179 -10.70 0.84 -5.62
CA PRO A 179 -12.09 0.84 -6.10
C PRO A 179 -12.24 0.51 -7.58
N LYS A 180 -11.19 0.70 -8.39
CA LYS A 180 -11.18 0.27 -9.79
C LYS A 180 -11.25 -1.26 -9.95
N TRP A 181 -10.81 -2.04 -8.96
CA TRP A 181 -10.76 -3.50 -9.03
C TRP A 181 -11.64 -4.20 -7.98
N HIS A 182 -11.75 -3.62 -6.78
CA HIS A 182 -12.64 -4.13 -5.73
C HIS A 182 -14.00 -3.43 -5.82
N LYS A 183 -15.07 -4.21 -5.97
CA LYS A 183 -16.45 -3.71 -6.13
C LYS A 183 -17.38 -4.06 -4.98
N SER A 184 -16.89 -4.76 -3.96
CA SER A 184 -17.70 -5.12 -2.79
C SER A 184 -16.83 -5.36 -1.56
N TRP A 185 -17.35 -5.04 -0.38
CA TRP A 185 -16.64 -5.22 0.89
C TRP A 185 -17.59 -5.33 2.08
N TYR A 186 -17.11 -5.88 3.20
CA TYR A 186 -17.82 -5.86 4.48
C TYR A 186 -17.18 -4.87 5.45
N GLY A 187 -18.02 -4.19 6.24
CA GLY A 187 -17.56 -3.29 7.30
C GLY A 187 -16.88 -2.02 6.77
N PRO A 188 -16.11 -1.33 7.62
CA PRO A 188 -15.44 -0.10 7.22
C PRO A 188 -14.18 -0.37 6.41
N LEU A 189 -13.98 0.44 5.38
CA LEU A 189 -12.69 0.68 4.76
C LEU A 189 -11.78 1.46 5.71
N LYS A 190 -10.52 1.06 5.75
CA LYS A 190 -9.46 1.72 6.51
C LYS A 190 -8.62 2.64 5.63
N ILE A 191 -8.33 2.20 4.41
CA ILE A 191 -7.60 2.98 3.42
C ILE A 191 -8.25 2.80 2.05
N TRP A 192 -8.51 3.92 1.39
CA TRP A 192 -8.91 4.01 0.00
C TRP A 192 -7.68 4.36 -0.84
N HIS A 193 -7.40 3.58 -1.88
CA HIS A 193 -6.22 3.73 -2.72
C HIS A 193 -6.66 3.97 -4.16
N ASP A 194 -6.78 5.25 -4.51
CA ASP A 194 -7.17 5.70 -5.84
C ASP A 194 -6.81 7.18 -6.06
N TYR A 195 -6.50 7.54 -7.31
CA TYR A 195 -6.30 8.93 -7.70
C TYR A 195 -7.57 9.76 -7.50
N GLU A 196 -8.76 9.17 -7.65
CA GLU A 196 -10.04 9.83 -7.45
C GLU A 196 -10.39 9.97 -5.96
N PRO A 197 -11.04 11.08 -5.55
CA PRO A 197 -11.45 11.27 -4.17
C PRO A 197 -12.52 10.24 -3.77
N VAL A 198 -12.57 9.92 -2.46
CA VAL A 198 -13.62 9.05 -1.91
C VAL A 198 -14.98 9.73 -2.08
N PRO A 199 -15.93 9.11 -2.81
CA PRO A 199 -17.27 9.64 -2.97
C PRO A 199 -17.99 9.83 -1.63
N GLU A 200 -18.76 10.91 -1.50
CA GLU A 200 -19.47 11.23 -0.26
C GLU A 200 -20.40 10.11 0.24
N PRO A 201 -21.17 9.41 -0.62
CA PRO A 201 -21.96 8.26 -0.17
C PRO A 201 -21.11 7.14 0.45
N ILE A 202 -19.87 6.95 -0.03
CA ILE A 202 -18.94 5.97 0.53
C ILE A 202 -18.42 6.45 1.88
N ARG A 203 -18.10 7.74 2.04
CA ARG A 203 -17.69 8.31 3.34
C ARG A 203 -18.77 8.11 4.40
N GLN A 204 -20.03 8.43 4.08
CA GLN A 204 -21.15 8.23 4.99
C GLN A 204 -21.31 6.75 5.36
N ARG A 205 -21.34 5.85 4.37
CA ARG A 205 -21.43 4.40 4.62
C ARG A 205 -20.27 3.91 5.47
N ASN A 206 -19.06 4.44 5.27
CA ASN A 206 -17.89 4.07 6.05
C ASN A 206 -18.03 4.47 7.52
N ALA A 207 -18.49 5.70 7.78
CA ALA A 207 -18.76 6.17 9.14
C ALA A 207 -19.82 5.31 9.83
N ASP A 208 -20.91 4.98 9.12
CA ASP A 208 -21.98 4.12 9.65
C ASP A 208 -21.46 2.71 10.01
N GLN A 209 -20.62 2.13 9.15
CA GLN A 209 -20.04 0.80 9.37
C GLN A 209 -18.90 0.80 10.42
N ALA A 210 -18.31 1.95 10.74
CA ALA A 210 -17.28 2.08 11.76
C ALA A 210 -17.84 2.29 13.17
N ALA A 211 -19.13 2.58 13.32
CA ALA A 211 -19.76 2.80 14.63
C ALA A 211 -19.69 1.54 15.51
N LEU A 212 -19.47 1.72 16.82
CA LEU A 212 -19.28 0.62 17.77
C LEU A 212 -20.45 -0.38 17.80
N ASN A 213 -21.67 0.11 17.56
CA ASN A 213 -22.90 -0.68 17.53
C ASN A 213 -23.39 -0.99 16.11
N ALA A 214 -22.54 -0.80 15.09
CA ALA A 214 -22.89 -1.10 13.73
C ALA A 214 -23.16 -2.61 13.55
N ILE A 215 -24.23 -2.92 12.82
CA ILE A 215 -24.37 -4.24 12.21
C ILE A 215 -23.53 -4.21 10.94
N VAL A 216 -22.44 -4.99 10.94
CA VAL A 216 -21.53 -5.11 9.79
C VAL A 216 -22.26 -5.77 8.64
N ASP A 217 -22.20 -5.13 7.47
CA ASP A 217 -22.98 -5.53 6.30
C ASP A 217 -22.18 -5.33 5.00
N LEU A 218 -22.64 -6.00 3.94
CA LEU A 218 -22.05 -5.92 2.62
C LEU A 218 -22.29 -4.53 2.01
N SER A 219 -21.25 -3.99 1.41
CA SER A 219 -21.28 -2.80 0.57
C SER A 219 -20.89 -3.18 -0.84
N ILE A 220 -21.50 -2.53 -1.84
CA ILE A 220 -21.25 -2.75 -3.26
C ILE A 220 -21.00 -1.40 -3.93
N LEU A 221 -19.86 -1.26 -4.58
CA LEU A 221 -19.53 -0.15 -5.47
C LEU A 221 -19.97 -0.51 -6.88
N ARG A 222 -20.91 0.26 -7.42
CA ARG A 222 -21.39 0.11 -8.80
C ARG A 222 -20.63 1.08 -9.69
N ASP A 223 -20.23 0.60 -10.86
CA ASP A 223 -19.77 1.49 -11.94
C ASP A 223 -21.01 2.24 -12.45
N GLU A 224 -20.91 3.58 -12.54
CA GLU A 224 -21.93 4.42 -13.17
C GLU A 224 -21.91 4.27 -14.70
#